data_AF-A0AAU9RK97-F1
#
_entry.id   AF-A0AAU9RK97-F1
#
_cell.length_a   1.000
_cell.length_b   1.000
_cell.length_c   1.000
_cell.angle_alpha   90.00
_cell.angle_beta   90.00
_cell.angle_gamma   90.00
#
_symmetry.space_group_name_H-M   'P 1'
#
loop_
_entity.id
_entity.type
_entity.pdbx_description
1 polymer ?
#
loop_
_entity_poly.entity_id
_entity_poly.type
_entity_poly.pdbx_seq_one_letter_code
_entity_poly.pdbx_strand_id
1 'polypeptide(L)'
;MILTGAAFVDQDLAFGRYWSETARVGRAMVDKYFNCEDVLLNYLYANASLSQTVEYVRPKWAIDTSKLSGVAISRNTDEHYHLRSNCLTNFAEIYGSLAERKVEFNGRKDGWDLCA
;
A
#
# COMPACT_ATOMS: atom_id res chain seq x y z
N MET A 1 2.56 -5.16 -2.82
CA MET A 1 2.00 -3.85 -2.45
C MET A 1 2.57 -3.46 -1.09
N ILE A 2 2.76 -2.17 -0.86
CA ILE A 2 3.29 -1.59 0.37
C ILE A 2 2.15 -0.93 1.15
N LEU A 3 2.00 -1.28 2.43
CA LEU A 3 1.06 -0.59 3.33
C LEU A 3 1.71 0.73 3.78
N THR A 4 1.04 1.86 3.57
CA THR A 4 1.58 3.18 3.90
C THR A 4 1.65 3.47 5.41
N GLY A 5 0.95 2.69 6.23
CA GLY A 5 0.97 2.82 7.70
C GLY A 5 2.32 2.51 8.37
N ALA A 6 3.25 1.88 7.65
CA ALA A 6 4.60 1.58 8.13
C ALA A 6 5.64 1.69 7.00
N ALA A 7 5.59 2.79 6.24
CA ALA A 7 6.51 3.06 5.13
C ALA A 7 7.06 4.49 5.18
N PHE A 8 8.27 4.67 4.64
CA PHE A 8 8.81 6.00 4.34
C PHE A 8 8.47 6.34 2.89
N VAL A 9 7.86 7.50 2.68
CA VAL A 9 7.46 7.99 1.35
C VAL A 9 7.88 9.44 1.18
N ASP A 10 8.25 9.81 -0.04
CA ASP A 10 8.47 11.20 -0.41
C ASP A 10 7.13 11.96 -0.32
N GLN A 11 7.08 12.98 0.53
CA GLN A 11 5.85 13.69 0.85
C GLN A 11 5.24 14.37 -0.38
N ASP A 12 6.05 15.11 -1.12
CA ASP A 12 5.57 15.94 -2.24
C ASP A 12 5.09 15.06 -3.39
N LEU A 13 5.80 13.97 -3.65
CA LEU A 13 5.39 12.97 -4.63
C LEU A 13 4.12 12.24 -4.18
N ALA A 14 4.04 11.79 -2.92
CA ALA A 14 2.88 11.07 -2.41
C ALA A 14 1.61 11.93 -2.51
N PHE A 15 1.65 13.16 -1.96
CA PHE A 15 0.51 14.06 -2.00
C PHE A 15 0.22 14.57 -3.40
N GLY A 16 1.24 14.92 -4.18
CA GLY A 16 1.05 15.37 -5.56
C GLY A 16 0.36 14.31 -6.43
N ARG A 17 0.73 13.03 -6.27
CA ARG A 17 0.07 11.91 -6.95
C ARG A 17 -1.32 11.68 -6.39
N TYR A 18 -1.46 11.60 -5.07
CA TYR A 18 -2.74 11.33 -4.42
C TYR A 18 -3.78 12.37 -4.79
N TRP A 19 -3.44 13.66 -4.83
CA TRP A 19 -4.36 14.76 -5.15
C TRP A 19 -4.48 15.10 -6.64
N SER A 20 -3.76 14.40 -7.51
CA SER A 20 -3.83 14.59 -8.97
C SER A 20 -5.22 14.29 -9.55
N GLU A 21 -5.52 14.81 -10.74
CA GLU A 21 -6.78 14.50 -11.41
C GLU A 21 -6.91 13.00 -11.76
N THR A 22 -5.80 12.35 -12.13
CA THR A 22 -5.75 10.90 -12.37
C THR A 22 -6.27 10.11 -11.18
N ALA A 23 -5.94 10.54 -9.96
CA ALA A 23 -6.35 9.85 -8.74
C ALA A 23 -7.79 10.19 -8.28
N ARG A 24 -8.48 11.15 -8.91
CA ARG A 24 -9.77 11.67 -8.41
C ARG A 24 -10.83 10.59 -8.19
N VAL A 25 -11.01 9.71 -9.17
CA VAL A 25 -11.99 8.61 -9.06
C VAL A 25 -11.56 7.63 -7.96
N GLY A 26 -10.27 7.27 -7.91
CA GLY A 26 -9.74 6.40 -6.86
C GLY A 26 -9.91 6.99 -5.46
N ARG A 27 -9.62 8.28 -5.28
CA ARG A 27 -9.81 9.00 -4.00
C ARG A 27 -11.26 8.94 -3.53
N ALA A 28 -12.22 9.17 -4.42
CA ALA A 28 -13.64 9.08 -4.07
C ALA A 28 -14.03 7.68 -3.57
N MET A 29 -13.40 6.62 -4.08
CA MET A 29 -13.60 5.26 -3.59
C MET A 29 -12.95 5.03 -2.23
N VAL A 30 -11.74 5.57 -2.01
CA VAL A 30 -11.07 5.55 -0.70
C VAL A 30 -11.94 6.24 0.36
N ASP A 31 -12.46 7.42 0.05
CA ASP A 31 -13.33 8.17 0.96
C ASP A 31 -14.64 7.39 1.25
N LYS A 32 -15.23 6.76 0.22
CA LYS A 32 -16.45 5.96 0.35
C LYS A 32 -16.25 4.71 1.21
N TYR A 33 -15.13 4.01 1.03
CA TYR A 33 -14.84 2.77 1.77
C TYR A 33 -14.12 3.00 3.09
N PHE A 34 -13.64 4.21 3.32
CA PHE A 34 -12.77 4.56 4.45
C PHE A 34 -11.59 3.57 4.59
N ASN A 35 -10.99 3.21 3.45
CA ASN A 35 -9.97 2.15 3.32
C ASN A 35 -9.24 2.30 1.97
N CYS A 36 -8.19 1.51 1.75
CA CYS A 36 -7.51 1.32 0.47
C CYS A 36 -6.69 2.52 -0.06
N GLU A 37 -6.37 3.49 0.80
CA GLU A 37 -5.50 4.61 0.45
C GLU A 37 -4.10 4.12 0.06
N ASP A 38 -3.62 3.10 0.76
CA ASP A 38 -2.36 2.40 0.50
C ASP A 38 -2.40 1.71 -0.87
N VAL A 39 -3.48 0.99 -1.18
CA VAL A 39 -3.67 0.30 -2.47
C VAL A 39 -3.67 1.33 -3.60
N LEU A 40 -4.44 2.41 -3.47
CA LEU A 40 -4.49 3.47 -4.49
C LEU A 40 -3.09 4.04 -4.76
N LEU A 41 -2.35 4.37 -3.69
CA LEU A 41 -0.98 4.87 -3.83
C LEU A 41 -0.08 3.88 -4.56
N ASN A 42 -0.18 2.57 -4.28
CA ASN A 42 0.61 1.56 -5.01
C ASN A 42 0.35 1.61 -6.53
N TYR A 43 -0.90 1.78 -6.98
CA TYR A 43 -1.20 1.93 -8.41
C TYR A 43 -0.60 3.22 -8.99
N LEU A 44 -0.75 4.34 -8.28
CA LEU A 44 -0.23 5.63 -8.73
C LEU A 44 1.31 5.64 -8.84
N TYR A 45 2.00 5.02 -7.87
CA TYR A 45 3.46 4.88 -7.90
C TYR A 45 3.93 3.91 -8.98
N ALA A 46 3.30 2.75 -9.11
CA ALA A 46 3.69 1.74 -10.10
C ALA A 46 3.55 2.27 -11.54
N ASN A 47 2.51 3.06 -11.81
CA ASN A 47 2.28 3.67 -13.12
C ASN A 47 3.22 4.85 -13.40
N ALA A 48 3.66 5.55 -12.36
CA ALA A 48 4.59 6.67 -12.49
C ALA A 48 6.05 6.23 -12.65
N SER A 49 6.41 5.01 -12.24
CA SER A 49 7.78 4.53 -12.24
C SER A 49 8.10 3.62 -13.44
N LEU A 50 9.29 3.83 -14.03
CA LEU A 50 9.86 2.96 -15.05
C LEU A 50 10.75 1.85 -14.49
N SER A 51 11.11 1.91 -13.20
CA SER A 51 12.00 0.97 -12.51
C SER A 51 11.52 0.66 -11.09
N GLN A 52 12.18 -0.28 -10.42
CA GLN A 52 11.87 -0.60 -9.03
C GLN A 52 12.24 0.57 -8.11
N THR A 53 11.26 1.13 -7.40
CA THR A 53 11.42 2.30 -6.52
C THR A 53 11.16 1.98 -5.04
N VAL A 54 11.16 0.70 -4.68
CA VAL A 54 10.85 0.24 -3.33
C VAL A 54 12.00 -0.60 -2.81
N GLU A 55 12.49 -0.22 -1.63
CA GLU A 55 13.46 -0.97 -0.85
C GLU A 55 12.78 -1.53 0.40
N TYR A 56 13.04 -2.81 0.69
CA TYR A 56 12.56 -3.43 1.92
C TYR A 56 13.49 -3.10 3.09
N VAL A 57 12.93 -2.55 4.16
CA VAL A 57 13.62 -2.30 5.42
C VAL A 57 12.97 -3.16 6.50
N ARG A 58 13.73 -4.12 7.03
CA ARG A 58 13.34 -4.95 8.18
C ARG A 58 13.42 -4.11 9.47
N PRO A 59 12.32 -3.95 10.22
CA PRO A 59 12.39 -3.28 11.52
C PRO A 59 13.16 -4.14 12.53
N LYS A 60 14.03 -3.52 13.34
CA LYS A 60 14.66 -4.19 14.49
C LYS A 60 13.60 -4.62 15.53
N TRP A 61 12.56 -3.81 15.68
CA TRP A 61 11.41 -4.09 16.54
C TRP A 61 10.18 -3.37 16.01
N ALA A 62 9.04 -4.05 15.98
CA ALA A 62 7.74 -3.49 15.63
C ALA A 62 6.66 -4.16 16.51
N ILE A 63 5.87 -3.36 17.23
CA ILE A 63 4.75 -3.85 18.03
C ILE A 63 3.46 -3.34 17.40
N ASP A 64 2.55 -4.27 17.15
CA ASP A 64 1.18 -3.96 16.78
C ASP A 64 0.31 -3.84 18.04
N THR A 65 -0.02 -2.61 18.42
CA THR A 65 -0.91 -2.30 19.56
C THR A 65 -2.39 -2.25 19.15
N SER A 66 -2.72 -2.45 17.87
CA SER A 66 -4.10 -2.40 17.36
C SER A 66 -4.98 -3.51 17.98
N LYS A 67 -4.36 -4.59 18.46
CA LYS A 67 -5.03 -5.68 19.19
C LYS A 67 -5.36 -5.34 20.65
N LEU A 68 -4.69 -4.33 21.21
CA LEU A 68 -4.90 -3.87 22.58
C LEU A 68 -5.93 -2.73 22.63
N SER A 69 -5.95 -1.89 21.60
CA SER A 69 -6.90 -0.80 21.48
C SER A 69 -8.14 -1.27 20.72
N GLY A 70 -9.30 -1.14 21.35
CA GLY A 70 -10.58 -1.37 20.71
C GLY A 70 -10.92 -0.33 19.63
N VAL A 71 -9.99 0.06 18.74
CA VAL A 71 -10.22 1.08 17.68
C VAL A 71 -9.69 0.65 16.29
N ALA A 72 -9.18 -0.57 16.10
CA ALA A 72 -8.67 -0.98 14.78
C ALA A 72 -9.76 -1.09 13.68
N ILE A 73 -9.50 -0.52 12.50
CA ILE A 73 -10.37 -0.64 11.30
C ILE A 73 -10.45 -2.10 10.82
N SER A 74 -9.41 -2.90 11.07
CA SER A 74 -9.31 -4.31 10.70
C SER A 74 -10.03 -5.27 11.65
N ARG A 75 -10.83 -4.81 12.62
CA ARG A 75 -11.47 -5.69 13.59
C ARG A 75 -12.46 -6.67 12.98
N ASN A 76 -13.28 -6.22 12.04
CA ASN A 76 -14.07 -7.11 11.21
C ASN A 76 -13.22 -7.55 10.03
N THR A 77 -12.36 -8.53 10.28
CA THR A 77 -11.35 -9.00 9.33
C THR A 77 -11.95 -9.39 7.99
N ASP A 78 -13.12 -10.04 7.99
CA ASP A 78 -13.78 -10.51 6.78
C ASP A 78 -14.30 -9.32 5.94
N GLU A 79 -14.96 -8.36 6.57
CA GLU A 79 -15.42 -7.14 5.91
C GLU A 79 -14.25 -6.28 5.41
N HIS A 80 -13.20 -6.13 6.23
CA HIS A 80 -12.00 -5.40 5.87
C HIS A 80 -11.33 -6.01 4.62
N TYR A 81 -11.18 -7.34 4.57
CA TYR A 81 -10.61 -8.01 3.40
C TYR A 81 -11.54 -7.99 2.19
N HIS A 82 -12.85 -8.07 2.39
CA HIS A 82 -13.81 -7.94 1.30
C HIS A 82 -13.73 -6.55 0.64
N LEU A 83 -13.71 -5.48 1.44
CA LEU A 83 -13.53 -4.10 0.95
C LEU A 83 -12.20 -3.95 0.21
N ARG A 84 -11.10 -4.46 0.79
CA ARG A 84 -9.78 -4.40 0.16
C ARG A 84 -9.74 -5.14 -1.18
N SER A 85 -10.42 -6.28 -1.27
CA SER A 85 -10.54 -7.05 -2.52
C SER A 85 -11.31 -6.26 -3.59
N ASN A 86 -12.41 -5.60 -3.19
CA ASN A 86 -13.16 -4.74 -4.09
C ASN A 86 -12.32 -3.55 -4.59
N CYS A 87 -11.51 -2.92 -3.72
CA CYS A 87 -10.59 -1.86 -4.15
C CYS A 87 -9.59 -2.35 -5.20
N LEU A 88 -9.04 -3.55 -5.04
CA LEU A 88 -8.10 -4.13 -6.00
C LEU A 88 -8.73 -4.32 -7.38
N THR A 89 -9.94 -4.88 -7.43
CA THR A 89 -10.67 -5.07 -8.69
C THR A 89 -10.94 -3.74 -9.37
N ASN A 90 -11.54 -2.78 -8.66
CA ASN A 90 -11.89 -1.48 -9.23
C ASN A 90 -10.64 -0.69 -9.68
N PHE A 91 -9.56 -0.71 -8.90
CA PHE A 91 -8.34 0.00 -9.27
C PHE A 91 -7.60 -0.67 -10.42
N ALA A 92 -7.66 -1.99 -10.56
CA ALA A 92 -7.14 -2.68 -11.74
C ALA A 92 -7.91 -2.28 -13.02
N GLU A 93 -9.23 -2.09 -12.91
CA GLU A 93 -10.05 -1.59 -14.03
C GLU A 93 -9.71 -0.14 -14.41
N ILE A 94 -9.48 0.73 -13.43
CA ILE A 94 -9.21 2.17 -13.66
C ILE A 94 -7.76 2.42 -14.10
N TYR A 95 -6.79 1.74 -13.47
CA TYR A 95 -5.36 2.07 -13.58
C TYR A 95 -4.52 0.98 -14.27
N GLY A 96 -5.13 -0.15 -14.64
CA GLY A 96 -4.44 -1.30 -15.22
C GLY A 96 -3.82 -2.23 -14.17
N SER A 97 -3.51 -3.47 -14.56
CA SER A 97 -3.02 -4.51 -13.63
C SER A 97 -1.61 -4.27 -13.10
N LEU A 98 -1.37 -4.57 -11.82
CA LEU A 98 -0.04 -4.58 -11.19
C LEU A 98 0.69 -5.94 -11.29
N ALA A 99 0.13 -6.92 -11.99
CA ALA A 99 0.67 -8.29 -12.00
C ALA A 99 2.14 -8.37 -12.50
N GLU A 100 2.51 -7.53 -13.46
CA GLU A 100 3.86 -7.46 -14.04
C GLU A 100 4.83 -6.61 -13.21
N ARG A 101 4.33 -5.87 -12.21
CA ARG A 101 5.12 -4.99 -11.33
C ARG A 101 5.40 -5.63 -9.98
N LYS A 102 5.35 -6.97 -9.91
CA LYS A 102 5.72 -7.72 -8.70
C LYS A 102 7.20 -7.53 -8.42
N VAL A 103 7.47 -6.96 -7.26
CA VAL A 103 8.82 -6.86 -6.72
C VAL A 103 9.05 -8.05 -5.81
N GLU A 104 10.08 -8.83 -6.11
CA GLU A 104 10.63 -9.76 -5.13
C GLU A 104 11.46 -8.96 -4.13
N PHE A 105 10.99 -8.88 -2.90
CA PHE A 105 11.83 -8.47 -1.77
C PHE A 105 12.74 -9.63 -1.43
N ASN A 106 13.67 -9.93 -2.34
CA ASN A 106 14.75 -10.84 -2.03
C ASN A 106 15.50 -10.24 -0.85
N GLY A 107 15.75 -11.08 0.17
CA GLY A 107 16.58 -10.73 1.29
C GLY A 107 17.83 -10.02 0.82
N ARG A 108 18.26 -8.98 1.53
CA ARG A 108 19.47 -8.28 1.13
C ARG A 108 20.59 -9.31 1.07
N LYS A 109 21.39 -9.32 0.01
CA LYS A 109 22.48 -10.30 -0.16
C LYS A 109 23.53 -10.25 0.95
N ASP A 110 23.50 -9.20 1.76
CA ASP A 110 24.34 -9.01 2.95
C ASP A 110 23.83 -9.76 4.19
N GLY A 111 22.71 -10.50 4.09
CA GLY A 111 22.18 -11.31 5.18
C GLY A 111 21.61 -10.50 6.34
N TRP A 112 21.39 -9.20 6.17
CA TRP A 112 20.86 -8.33 7.22
C TRP A 112 19.42 -8.69 7.63
N ASP A 113 18.68 -9.33 6.74
CA ASP A 113 17.36 -9.87 6.99
C ASP A 113 17.36 -11.32 7.51
N LEU A 114 18.52 -11.94 7.71
CA LEU A 114 18.65 -13.23 8.39
C LEU A 114 18.78 -12.99 9.91
N CYS A 115 17.97 -13.69 10.71
CA CYS A 115 18.12 -13.67 12.16
C CYS A 115 19.45 -14.33 12.55
N ALA A 116 20.19 -13.70 13.48
CA ALA A 116 21.11 -14.42 14.35
C ALA A 116 20.34 -15.20 15.42
#